data_AF-A0A9W9R282-F1
#
_entry.id   AF-A0A9W9R282-F1
#
_cell.length_a   1.000
_cell.length_b   1.000
_cell.length_c   1.000
_cell.angle_alpha   90.00
_cell.angle_beta   90.00
_cell.angle_gamma   90.00
#
_symmetry.space_group_name_H-M   'P 1'
#
loop_
_entity.id
_entity.type
_entity.pdbx_description
1 polymer ?
#
loop_
_entity_poly.entity_id
_entity_poly.type
_entity_poly.pdbx_seq_one_letter_code
_entity_poly.pdbx_strand_id
1 'polypeptide(L)' 'MVRLSALFTLALATVSLATTNSQCQKDFNSCRVGADANQAQCAADHAQCCSDAFDTCRSGPDANQAQCAADNAACKGQK' A
#
# COMPACT_ATOMS: atom_id res chain seq x y z
N MET A 1 -4.48 -18.47 30.48
CA MET A 1 -4.92 -19.04 29.19
C MET A 1 -6.19 -18.30 28.77
N VAL A 2 -6.06 -17.18 28.04
CA VAL A 2 -7.22 -16.41 27.59
C VAL A 2 -7.70 -17.05 26.29
N ARG A 3 -8.96 -17.50 26.31
CA ARG A 3 -9.63 -18.14 25.18
C ARG A 3 -9.96 -17.07 24.14
N LEU A 4 -9.22 -17.09 23.02
CA LEU A 4 -9.56 -16.38 21.78
C LEU A 4 -10.81 -17.04 21.19
N SER A 5 -11.98 -16.50 21.51
CA SER A 5 -13.23 -16.89 20.86
C SER A 5 -14.00 -15.63 20.51
N ALA A 6 -14.27 -15.51 19.20
CA ALA A 6 -15.10 -14.53 18.51
C ALA A 6 -14.53 -13.10 18.40
N LEU A 7 -14.76 -12.51 17.20
CA LEU A 7 -14.50 -11.12 16.76
C LEU A 7 -13.20 -10.89 16.00
N PHE A 8 -13.01 -11.58 14.88
CA PHE A 8 -12.06 -11.18 13.83
C PHE A 8 -12.75 -11.30 12.47
N THR A 9 -13.83 -10.55 12.24
CA THR A 9 -14.61 -10.64 10.99
C THR A 9 -14.70 -9.38 10.14
N LEU A 10 -14.09 -8.23 10.48
CA LEU A 10 -14.25 -7.02 9.62
C LEU A 10 -13.03 -6.08 9.50
N ALA A 11 -11.80 -6.47 9.87
CA ALA A 11 -10.66 -5.52 9.89
C ALA A 11 -9.38 -5.99 9.16
N LEU A 12 -9.44 -7.04 8.33
CA LEU A 12 -8.24 -7.57 7.67
C LEU A 12 -7.85 -6.84 6.39
N ALA A 13 -8.75 -6.08 5.77
CA ALA A 13 -8.47 -5.38 4.50
C ALA A 13 -7.68 -4.06 4.68
N THR A 14 -7.84 -3.38 5.81
CA THR A 14 -7.16 -2.09 6.05
C THR A 14 -5.70 -2.26 6.49
N VAL A 15 -5.37 -3.36 7.18
CA VAL A 15 -3.99 -3.66 7.61
C VAL A 15 -3.08 -4.04 6.43
N SER A 16 -3.65 -4.66 5.39
CA SER A 16 -2.87 -5.05 4.20
C SER A 16 -2.39 -3.82 3.43
N LEU A 17 -3.24 -2.82 3.26
CA LEU A 17 -2.96 -1.71 2.34
C LEU A 17 -1.94 -0.69 2.88
N ALA A 18 -2.06 -0.31 4.16
CA ALA A 18 -1.10 0.59 4.80
C ALA A 18 0.32 -0.04 4.84
N THR A 19 0.39 -1.35 5.03
CA THR A 19 1.65 -2.11 4.98
C THR A 19 2.25 -2.06 3.57
N THR A 20 1.44 -2.31 2.53
CA THR A 20 1.88 -2.23 1.14
C THR A 20 2.40 -0.84 0.78
N ASN A 21 1.70 0.23 1.16
CA ASN A 21 2.17 1.60 0.91
C ASN A 21 3.53 1.87 1.56
N SER A 22 3.73 1.42 2.80
CA SER A 22 5.02 1.54 3.49
C SER A 22 6.14 0.76 2.78
N GLN A 23 5.80 -0.35 2.12
CA GLN A 23 6.74 -1.13 1.32
C GLN A 23 7.08 -0.41 0.01
N CYS A 24 6.08 0.11 -0.70
CA CYS A 24 6.28 0.94 -1.89
C CYS A 24 7.28 2.08 -1.61
N GLN A 25 7.11 2.77 -0.47
CA GLN A 25 8.02 3.84 -0.07
C GLN A 25 9.44 3.35 0.23
N LYS A 26 9.60 2.18 0.86
CA LYS A 26 10.91 1.57 1.11
C LYS A 26 11.60 1.22 -0.21
N ASP A 27 10.87 0.64 -1.15
CA ASP A 27 11.41 0.24 -2.44
C ASP A 27 11.82 1.49 -3.24
N PHE A 28 11.02 2.55 -3.18
CA PHE A 28 11.37 3.84 -3.78
C PHE A 28 12.60 4.49 -3.12
N ASN A 29 12.72 4.43 -1.78
CA ASN A 29 13.91 4.89 -1.05
C ASN A 29 15.16 4.09 -1.44
N SER A 30 15.03 2.78 -1.58
CA SER A 30 16.12 1.89 -2.00
C SER A 30 16.55 2.20 -3.43
N CYS A 31 15.59 2.37 -4.35
CA CYS A 31 15.86 2.67 -5.75
C CYS A 31 16.63 3.99 -5.90
N ARG A 32 16.19 5.07 -5.25
CA ARG A 32 16.78 6.40 -5.48
C ARG A 32 18.21 6.57 -4.97
N VAL A 33 18.67 5.71 -4.04
CA VAL A 33 20.04 5.73 -3.50
C VAL A 33 20.98 4.76 -4.22
N GLY A 34 20.47 3.97 -5.17
CA GLY A 34 21.29 3.08 -5.99
C GLY A 34 22.23 3.84 -6.92
N ALA A 35 23.41 3.27 -7.17
CA ALA A 35 24.30 3.76 -8.22
C ALA A 35 23.59 3.64 -9.58
N ASP A 36 23.68 4.70 -10.41
CA ASP A 36 23.03 4.79 -11.73
C ASP A 36 21.50 4.69 -11.70
N ALA A 37 20.87 4.96 -10.55
CA ALA A 37 19.43 4.93 -10.41
C ALA A 37 18.74 5.93 -11.35
N ASN A 38 17.89 5.41 -12.24
CA ASN A 38 17.00 6.24 -13.03
C ASN A 38 15.85 6.73 -12.13
N GLN A 39 15.93 7.99 -11.70
CA GLN A 39 14.93 8.59 -10.81
C GLN A 39 13.52 8.60 -11.40
N ALA A 40 13.40 8.73 -12.74
CA ALA A 40 12.10 8.63 -13.40
C ALA A 40 11.53 7.21 -13.32
N GLN A 41 12.38 6.19 -13.47
CA GLN A 41 11.98 4.80 -13.28
C GLN A 41 11.58 4.54 -11.83
N CYS A 42 12.37 4.97 -10.85
CA CYS A 42 12.04 4.81 -9.43
C CYS A 42 10.68 5.44 -9.08
N ALA A 43 10.40 6.64 -9.61
CA ALA A 43 9.11 7.30 -9.40
C ALA A 43 7.95 6.58 -10.11
N ALA A 44 8.20 6.03 -11.30
CA ALA A 44 7.21 5.24 -12.03
C ALA A 44 6.88 3.93 -11.29
N ASP A 45 7.89 3.21 -10.81
CA ASP A 45 7.73 1.97 -10.05
C ASP A 45 6.98 2.22 -8.74
N HIS A 46 7.28 3.33 -8.05
CA HIS A 46 6.54 3.74 -6.87
C HIS A 46 5.05 4.01 -7.16
N ALA A 47 4.78 4.79 -8.22
CA ALA A 47 3.40 5.10 -8.61
C ALA A 47 2.62 3.85 -9.05
N GLN A 48 3.30 2.88 -9.67
CA GLN A 48 2.74 1.60 -10.03
C GLN A 48 2.40 0.76 -8.79
N CYS A 49 3.33 0.63 -7.85
CA CYS A 49 3.11 -0.07 -6.58
C CYS A 49 1.89 0.49 -5.82
N CYS A 50 1.76 1.81 -5.72
CA CYS A 50 0.58 2.44 -5.11
C CYS A 50 -0.73 2.13 -5.87
N SER A 51 -0.67 2.00 -7.19
CA SER A 51 -1.84 1.68 -8.02
C SER A 51 -2.24 0.21 -7.91
N ASP A 52 -1.27 -0.71 -7.87
CA ASP A 52 -1.52 -2.13 -7.64
C ASP A 52 -2.13 -2.39 -6.25
N ALA A 53 -1.64 -1.65 -5.25
CA ALA A 53 -2.18 -1.65 -3.90
C ALA A 53 -3.66 -1.18 -3.89
N PHE A 54 -3.95 -0.09 -4.59
CA PHE A 54 -5.31 0.41 -4.78
C PHE A 54 -6.20 -0.63 -5.45
N ASP A 55 -5.80 -1.22 -6.57
CA ASP A 55 -6.61 -2.23 -7.28
C ASP A 55 -6.88 -3.47 -6.42
N THR A 56 -5.88 -3.88 -5.65
CA THR A 56 -6.02 -4.95 -4.64
C THR A 56 -7.06 -4.57 -3.58
N CYS A 57 -7.01 -3.35 -3.04
CA CYS A 57 -7.99 -2.90 -2.04
C CYS A 57 -9.41 -2.94 -2.59
N ARG A 58 -9.61 -2.43 -3.81
CA ARG A 58 -10.93 -2.26 -4.41
C ARG A 58 -11.60 -3.55 -4.83
N SER A 59 -10.80 -4.58 -5.11
CA SER A 59 -11.28 -5.92 -5.48
C SER A 59 -11.67 -6.78 -4.28
N GLY A 60 -11.36 -6.34 -3.06
CA GLY A 60 -11.77 -7.04 -1.84
C GLY A 60 -13.28 -6.98 -1.58
N PRO A 61 -13.88 -8.04 -1.03
CA PRO A 61 -15.26 -7.99 -0.54
C PRO A 61 -15.36 -6.97 0.61
N ASP A 62 -16.45 -6.19 0.62
CA ASP A 62 -16.71 -5.14 1.62
C ASP A 62 -15.63 -4.04 1.70
N ALA A 63 -14.83 -3.88 0.63
CA ALA A 63 -13.81 -2.86 0.58
C ALA A 63 -14.40 -1.44 0.67
N ASN A 64 -13.90 -0.66 1.63
CA ASN A 64 -14.23 0.75 1.72
C ASN A 64 -13.51 1.52 0.61
N GLN A 65 -14.23 1.82 -0.47
CA GLN A 65 -13.69 2.49 -1.66
C GLN A 65 -13.13 3.89 -1.35
N ALA A 66 -13.71 4.61 -0.39
CA ALA A 66 -13.21 5.91 0.04
C ALA A 66 -11.86 5.77 0.76
N GLN A 67 -11.73 4.76 1.61
CA GLN A 67 -10.46 4.44 2.27
C GLN A 67 -9.39 4.03 1.26
N CYS A 68 -9.72 3.12 0.32
CA CYS A 68 -8.79 2.73 -0.75
C CYS A 68 -8.27 3.96 -1.53
N ALA A 69 -9.15 4.90 -1.86
CA ALA A 69 -8.78 6.12 -2.58
C ALA A 69 -7.91 7.05 -1.74
N ALA A 70 -8.23 7.23 -0.45
CA ALA A 70 -7.43 8.01 0.47
C ALA A 70 -6.01 7.43 0.63
N ASP A 71 -5.90 6.11 0.76
CA ASP A 71 -4.63 5.41 0.90
C ASP A 71 -3.77 5.46 -0.37
N ASN A 72 -4.39 5.35 -1.55
CA ASN A 72 -3.72 5.55 -2.84
C ASN A 72 -3.16 6.97 -2.97
N ALA A 73 -3.95 7.98 -2.61
CA ALA A 73 -3.52 9.37 -2.63
C ALA A 73 -2.39 9.61 -1.63
N ALA A 74 -2.49 9.04 -0.42
CA ALA A 74 -1.42 9.09 0.57
C ALA A 74 -0.13 8.45 0.05
N CYS A 75 -0.20 7.26 -0.55
CA CYS A 75 0.94 6.56 -1.14
C CYS A 75 1.62 7.41 -2.22
N LYS A 76 0.86 7.88 -3.21
CA LYS A 76 1.39 8.74 -4.30
C LYS A 76 1.96 10.07 -3.81
N GLY A 77 1.53 10.53 -2.63
CA GLY A 77 2.04 11.73 -1.97
C GLY A 77 3.37 11.55 -1.23
N GLN A 78 3.83 10.32 -0.97
CA GLN A 78 5.04 10.03 -0.18
C GLN A 78 6.37 10.25 -0.93
N LYS A 79 6.36 10.95 -2.07
CA LYS A 79 7.52 11.12 -2.96
C LYS A 79 8.62 12.03 -2.41
#